data_AF-A0A7C5FHS3-F1
#
_entry.id   AF-A0A7C5FHS3-F1
#
_cell.length_a   1.000
_cell.length_b   1.000
_cell.length_c   1.000
_cell.angle_alpha   90.00
_cell.angle_beta   90.00
_cell.angle_gamma   90.00
#
_symmetry.space_group_name_H-M   'P 1'
#
loop_
_entity.id
_entity.type
_entity.pdbx_description
1 polymer ?
#
loop_
_entity_poly.entity_id
_entity_poly.type
_entity_poly.pdbx_seq_one_letter_code
_entity_poly.pdbx_strand_id
1 'polypeptide(L)'
;MLIFPDKKSFLKLSKEYNLIAFSYKFYTDWITPVSLYYYLSKIFKKESFLLESIEGEEKICRFSFLGFNPILTFKSKANKVYITEDNNLNVYETNDPIFELEKTFLKFKFASKEKLRFVGGFVGYLGYDIIRFYEPIGKDLQDNLDTFDSYFILPKFLIIFDHIKKEIEVLSFVRIDSNAKEIYKKERLEFENFISKIIKCKFSLKPLLFKKKKLKITSNFRKKDFLYAVKKIKDNIKNGEIIQA
;
A
#
# COMPACT_ATOMS: atom_id res chain seq x y z
N MET A 1 15.56 -21.32 -10.94
CA MET A 1 14.68 -20.14 -11.11
C MET A 1 15.52 -18.96 -11.58
N LEU A 2 15.16 -18.31 -12.70
CA LEU A 2 15.86 -17.14 -13.22
C LEU A 2 15.38 -15.87 -12.49
N ILE A 3 15.94 -15.63 -11.30
CA ILE A 3 15.65 -14.42 -10.51
C ILE A 3 16.69 -13.34 -10.84
N PHE A 4 16.20 -12.13 -11.10
CA PHE A 4 17.02 -10.93 -11.27
C PHE A 4 17.04 -10.10 -9.97
N PRO A 5 18.11 -9.36 -9.67
CA PRO A 5 19.44 -9.50 -10.29
C PRO A 5 20.12 -10.81 -9.88
N ASP A 6 21.07 -11.25 -10.69
CA ASP A 6 22.05 -12.24 -10.26
C ASP A 6 23.03 -11.64 -9.23
N LYS A 7 23.89 -12.47 -8.63
CA LYS A 7 24.83 -12.03 -7.60
C LYS A 7 25.75 -10.91 -8.07
N LYS A 8 26.29 -11.01 -9.30
CA LYS A 8 27.23 -10.02 -9.83
C LYS A 8 26.55 -8.67 -10.03
N SER A 9 25.35 -8.69 -10.59
CA SER A 9 24.53 -7.52 -10.86
C SER A 9 24.03 -6.88 -9.57
N PHE A 10 23.62 -7.67 -8.58
CA PHE A 10 23.23 -7.18 -7.26
C PHE A 10 24.38 -6.44 -6.57
N LEU A 11 25.59 -7.01 -6.57
CA LEU A 11 26.77 -6.37 -5.97
C LEU A 11 27.23 -5.11 -6.70
N LYS A 12 26.90 -4.99 -8.00
CA LYS A 12 27.14 -3.76 -8.77
C LYS A 12 26.13 -2.69 -8.35
N LEU A 13 24.85 -3.02 -8.37
CA LEU A 13 23.75 -2.13 -7.99
C LEU A 13 23.88 -1.65 -6.53
N SER A 14 24.35 -2.52 -5.62
CA SER A 14 24.49 -2.20 -4.20
C SER A 14 25.51 -1.10 -3.89
N LYS A 15 26.29 -0.65 -4.89
CA LYS A 15 27.22 0.48 -4.74
C LYS A 15 26.52 1.83 -4.83
N GLU A 16 25.37 1.88 -5.51
CA GLU A 16 24.65 3.12 -5.83
C GLU A 16 23.26 3.16 -5.18
N TYR A 17 22.65 1.99 -5.01
CA TYR A 17 21.28 1.81 -4.53
C TYR A 17 21.27 1.07 -3.19
N ASN A 18 20.41 1.51 -2.27
CA ASN A 18 20.23 0.89 -0.96
C ASN A 18 18.92 0.10 -0.84
N LEU A 19 18.09 0.10 -1.89
CA LEU A 19 16.90 -0.73 -2.01
C LEU A 19 16.89 -1.40 -3.39
N ILE A 20 17.05 -2.72 -3.43
CA ILE A 20 17.07 -3.47 -4.69
C ILE A 20 15.92 -4.47 -4.72
N ALA A 21 15.15 -4.49 -5.81
CA ALA A 21 14.11 -5.49 -6.01
C ALA A 21 14.69 -6.78 -6.62
N PHE A 22 14.63 -7.89 -5.89
CA PHE A 22 14.61 -9.19 -6.54
C PHE A 22 13.31 -9.36 -7.32
N SER A 23 13.36 -10.01 -8.47
CA SER A 23 12.21 -10.25 -9.33
C SER A 23 12.21 -11.68 -9.87
N TYR A 24 11.03 -12.29 -9.90
CA TYR A 24 10.79 -13.57 -10.56
C TYR A 24 9.45 -13.54 -11.25
N LYS A 25 9.40 -14.06 -12.47
CA LYS A 25 8.22 -14.06 -13.32
C LYS A 25 7.88 -15.48 -13.75
N PHE A 26 6.59 -15.81 -13.74
CA PHE A 26 6.06 -17.09 -14.23
C PHE A 26 4.62 -16.93 -14.73
N TYR A 27 4.19 -17.83 -15.61
CA TYR A 27 2.81 -17.88 -16.11
C TYR A 27 1.91 -18.65 -15.13
N THR A 28 0.67 -18.22 -14.99
CA THR A 28 -0.35 -18.99 -14.27
C THR A 28 -1.77 -18.57 -14.64
N ASP A 29 -2.63 -19.58 -14.79
CA ASP A 29 -4.06 -19.42 -15.07
C ASP A 29 -4.94 -19.87 -13.90
N TRP A 30 -4.35 -20.49 -12.86
CA TRP A 30 -5.08 -21.08 -11.74
C TRP A 30 -5.01 -20.26 -10.44
N ILE A 31 -4.18 -19.20 -10.40
CA ILE A 31 -4.06 -18.31 -9.25
C ILE A 31 -4.83 -17.03 -9.54
N THR A 32 -5.76 -16.66 -8.67
CA THR A 32 -6.42 -15.35 -8.70
C THR A 32 -5.79 -14.40 -7.67
N PRO A 33 -5.84 -13.07 -7.87
CA PRO A 33 -5.39 -12.10 -6.87
C PRO A 33 -6.02 -12.33 -5.49
N VAL A 34 -7.35 -12.51 -5.45
CA VAL A 34 -8.10 -12.71 -4.20
C VAL A 34 -7.69 -14.01 -3.50
N SER A 35 -7.58 -15.13 -4.24
CA SER A 35 -7.21 -16.41 -3.65
C SER A 35 -5.79 -16.40 -3.09
N LEU A 36 -4.85 -15.78 -3.81
CA LEU A 36 -3.47 -15.62 -3.34
C LEU A 36 -3.40 -14.67 -2.14
N TYR A 37 -4.14 -13.56 -2.17
CA TYR A 37 -4.17 -12.62 -1.06
C TYR A 37 -4.69 -13.28 0.23
N TYR A 38 -5.78 -14.04 0.13
CA TYR A 38 -6.32 -14.79 1.26
C TYR A 38 -5.33 -15.82 1.81
N TYR A 39 -4.60 -16.53 0.94
CA TYR A 39 -3.59 -17.48 1.37
C TYR A 39 -2.43 -16.79 2.10
N LEU A 40 -1.89 -15.71 1.53
CA LEU A 40 -0.73 -15.00 2.08
C LEU A 40 -1.06 -14.21 3.36
N SER A 41 -2.26 -13.65 3.49
CA SER A 41 -2.71 -12.99 4.74
C SER A 41 -2.88 -13.95 5.93
N LYS A 42 -2.96 -15.26 5.69
CA LYS A 42 -2.85 -16.26 6.76
C LYS A 42 -1.42 -16.45 7.24
N ILE A 43 -0.44 -16.23 6.37
CA ILE A 43 0.99 -16.41 6.64
C ILE A 43 1.57 -15.13 7.25
N PHE A 44 1.32 -13.98 6.64
CA PHE A 44 1.77 -12.68 7.13
C PHE A 44 0.67 -12.04 7.96
N LYS A 45 0.99 -11.70 9.21
CA LYS A 45 0.06 -11.07 10.17
C LYS A 45 0.19 -9.55 10.26
N LYS A 46 1.23 -9.01 9.64
CA LYS A 46 1.43 -7.56 9.50
C LYS A 46 0.51 -7.00 8.41
N GLU A 47 0.56 -5.69 8.27
CA GLU A 47 -0.17 -4.94 7.27
C GLU A 47 0.06 -5.50 5.86
N SER A 48 -1.00 -5.47 5.04
CA SER A 48 -0.98 -5.91 3.65
C SER A 48 -2.03 -5.17 2.86
N PHE A 49 -1.92 -5.18 1.53
CA PHE A 49 -2.90 -4.57 0.64
C PHE A 49 -3.16 -5.45 -0.58
N LEU A 50 -4.37 -5.31 -1.14
CA LEU A 50 -4.76 -5.77 -2.47
C LEU A 50 -5.34 -4.56 -3.20
N LEU A 51 -4.73 -4.18 -4.33
CA LEU A 51 -5.22 -3.13 -5.21
C LEU A 51 -5.65 -3.76 -6.52
N GLU A 52 -6.93 -3.60 -6.83
CA GLU A 52 -7.52 -3.95 -8.13
C GLU A 52 -8.18 -2.70 -8.69
N SER A 53 -8.09 -2.52 -10.00
CA SER A 53 -8.73 -1.40 -10.68
C SER A 53 -9.76 -1.95 -11.66
N ILE A 54 -10.85 -1.22 -11.85
CA ILE A 54 -11.94 -1.56 -12.77
C ILE A 54 -12.07 -0.36 -13.71
N GLU A 55 -12.02 -0.62 -15.02
CA GLU A 55 -12.25 0.38 -16.06
C GLU A 55 -13.62 0.11 -16.73
N GLY A 56 -14.50 1.11 -16.71
CA GLY A 56 -15.82 1.05 -17.34
C GLY A 56 -16.79 0.08 -16.68
N GLU A 57 -17.78 -0.40 -17.46
CA GLU A 57 -18.93 -1.12 -16.92
C GLU A 57 -18.63 -2.49 -16.32
N GLU A 58 -17.49 -3.17 -16.60
CA GLU A 58 -17.20 -4.48 -15.95
C GLU A 58 -15.81 -5.11 -16.25
N LYS A 59 -14.81 -4.37 -16.76
CA LYS A 59 -13.49 -4.97 -17.06
C LYS A 59 -12.48 -4.66 -15.97
N ILE A 60 -11.95 -5.71 -15.34
CA ILE A 60 -10.78 -5.60 -14.46
C ILE A 60 -9.63 -5.00 -15.29
N CYS A 61 -9.04 -3.93 -14.79
CA CYS A 61 -7.84 -3.34 -15.38
C CYS A 61 -6.73 -4.38 -15.48
N ARG A 62 -5.83 -4.22 -16.45
CA ARG A 62 -4.80 -5.22 -16.76
C ARG A 62 -4.00 -5.74 -15.55
N PHE A 63 -3.82 -4.93 -14.50
CA PHE A 63 -2.98 -5.28 -13.36
C PHE A 63 -3.72 -5.30 -12.02
N SER A 64 -3.40 -6.28 -11.18
CA SER A 64 -3.68 -6.28 -9.74
C SER A 64 -2.37 -6.32 -8.95
N PHE A 65 -2.33 -5.67 -7.80
CA PHE A 65 -1.13 -5.56 -6.95
C PHE A 65 -1.40 -6.05 -5.53
N LEU A 66 -0.53 -6.90 -5.01
CA LEU A 66 -0.62 -7.38 -3.63
C LEU A 66 0.68 -7.08 -2.89
N GLY A 67 0.59 -6.40 -1.75
CA GLY A 67 1.73 -6.08 -0.90
C GLY A 67 1.66 -6.78 0.44
N PHE A 68 2.79 -7.33 0.90
CA PHE A 68 2.86 -8.05 2.18
C PHE A 68 4.13 -7.75 2.96
N ASN A 69 4.03 -7.99 4.27
CA ASN A 69 5.13 -8.03 5.22
C ASN A 69 5.99 -6.77 5.16
N PRO A 70 5.46 -5.59 5.53
CA PRO A 70 6.16 -4.33 5.35
C PRO A 70 7.54 -4.32 5.99
N ILE A 71 8.52 -3.77 5.26
CA ILE A 71 9.84 -3.44 5.78
C ILE A 71 9.84 -2.10 6.52
N LEU A 72 8.89 -1.22 6.16
CA LEU A 72 8.67 0.06 6.80
C LEU A 72 7.18 0.38 6.83
N THR A 73 6.72 0.88 7.97
CA THR A 73 5.38 1.46 8.14
C THR A 73 5.50 2.89 8.64
N PHE A 74 4.85 3.83 7.96
CA PHE A 74 4.76 5.25 8.33
C PHE A 74 3.31 5.57 8.71
N LYS A 75 3.09 6.21 9.86
CA LYS A 75 1.76 6.69 10.27
C LYS A 75 1.88 8.10 10.84
N SER A 76 0.84 8.90 10.73
CA SER A 76 0.73 10.17 11.45
C SER A 76 -0.60 10.33 12.16
N LYS A 77 -0.59 11.00 13.31
CA LYS A 77 -1.79 11.43 14.03
C LYS A 77 -1.53 12.76 14.70
N ALA A 78 -2.30 13.78 14.35
CA ALA A 78 -2.03 15.16 14.71
C ALA A 78 -0.54 15.49 14.46
N ASN A 79 0.12 16.12 15.43
CA ASN A 79 1.53 16.50 15.36
C ASN A 79 2.52 15.34 15.56
N LYS A 80 2.09 14.07 15.58
CA LYS A 80 2.97 12.92 15.84
C LYS A 80 3.12 12.03 14.61
N VAL A 81 4.35 11.61 14.38
CA VAL A 81 4.71 10.62 13.35
C VAL A 81 5.23 9.35 14.02
N TYR A 82 4.84 8.22 13.48
CA TYR A 82 5.16 6.87 13.93
C TYR A 82 5.81 6.12 12.77
N ILE A 83 7.11 5.83 12.87
CA ILE A 83 7.86 5.08 11.85
C ILE A 83 8.31 3.77 12.46
N THR A 84 7.83 2.66 11.89
CA THR A 84 8.29 1.31 12.27
C THR A 84 9.21 0.76 11.19
N GLU A 85 10.46 0.46 11.54
CA GLU A 85 11.47 -0.17 10.66
C GLU A 85 12.12 -1.33 11.41
N ASP A 86 12.21 -2.52 10.80
CA ASP A 86 12.87 -3.70 11.41
C ASP A 86 12.34 -4.05 12.82
N ASN A 87 11.03 -3.82 13.04
CA ASN A 87 10.31 -3.94 14.32
C ASN A 87 10.67 -2.89 15.39
N ASN A 88 11.48 -1.89 15.06
CA ASN A 88 11.75 -0.75 15.93
C ASN A 88 10.78 0.38 15.60
N LEU A 89 10.04 0.85 16.61
CA LEU A 89 9.14 1.98 16.49
C LEU A 89 9.83 3.26 16.96
N ASN A 90 9.92 4.24 16.08
CA ASN A 90 10.31 5.61 16.38
C ASN A 90 9.08 6.51 16.38
N VAL A 91 8.91 7.29 17.43
CA VAL A 91 7.82 8.26 17.57
C VAL A 91 8.40 9.62 17.90
N TYR A 92 8.00 10.64 17.15
CA TYR A 92 8.43 12.01 17.39
C TYR A 92 7.37 13.02 16.91
N GLU A 93 7.49 14.25 17.41
CA GLU A 93 6.61 15.34 17.01
C GLU A 93 7.13 16.06 15.77
N THR A 94 6.21 16.54 14.94
CA THR A 94 6.47 17.33 13.74
C THR A 94 5.36 18.32 13.51
N ASN A 95 5.70 19.42 12.86
CA ASN A 95 4.74 20.41 12.37
C ASN A 95 4.30 20.13 10.93
N ASP A 96 4.92 19.15 10.25
CA ASP A 96 4.55 18.75 8.89
C ASP A 96 4.76 17.22 8.72
N PRO A 97 3.68 16.42 8.84
CA PRO A 97 3.76 14.98 8.64
C PRO A 97 4.06 14.54 7.20
N ILE A 98 3.68 15.30 6.18
CA ILE A 98 3.94 14.91 4.78
C ILE A 98 5.40 15.13 4.42
N PHE A 99 6.00 16.19 4.94
CA PHE A 99 7.43 16.40 4.80
C PHE A 99 8.24 15.28 5.46
N GLU A 100 7.77 14.76 6.59
CA GLU A 100 8.39 13.58 7.22
C GLU A 100 8.20 12.30 6.40
N LEU A 101 7.04 12.13 5.73
CA LEU A 101 6.83 11.04 4.77
C LEU A 101 7.80 11.16 3.58
N GLU A 102 7.95 12.36 3.01
CA GLU A 102 8.86 12.64 1.90
C GLU A 102 10.31 12.35 2.30
N LYS A 103 10.78 12.86 3.45
CA LYS A 103 12.11 12.53 3.98
C LYS A 103 12.30 11.03 4.13
N THR A 104 11.29 10.32 4.62
CA THR A 104 11.34 8.88 4.80
C THR A 104 11.44 8.15 3.47
N PHE A 105 10.69 8.59 2.46
CA PHE A 105 10.76 8.08 1.10
C PHE A 105 12.14 8.31 0.46
N LEU A 106 12.69 9.52 0.59
CA LEU A 106 13.97 9.91 0.00
C LEU A 106 15.19 9.16 0.57
N LYS A 107 15.04 8.48 1.72
CA LYS A 107 16.07 7.57 2.24
C LYS A 107 16.33 6.39 1.30
N PHE A 108 15.39 6.03 0.43
CA PHE A 108 15.50 4.84 -0.42
C PHE A 108 15.92 5.20 -1.86
N LYS A 109 17.15 4.83 -2.22
CA LYS A 109 17.63 4.79 -3.61
C LYS A 109 17.31 3.42 -4.19
N PHE A 110 16.29 3.39 -5.04
CA PHE A 110 15.70 2.15 -5.54
C PHE A 110 16.26 1.70 -6.89
N ALA A 111 16.56 0.41 -7.03
CA ALA A 111 16.84 -0.25 -8.30
C ALA A 111 15.99 -1.50 -8.51
N SER A 112 15.50 -1.70 -9.72
CA SER A 112 14.75 -2.90 -10.13
C SER A 112 15.03 -3.25 -11.58
N LYS A 113 14.43 -4.34 -12.05
CA LYS A 113 14.42 -4.66 -13.47
C LYS A 113 13.55 -3.62 -14.19
N GLU A 114 14.13 -2.83 -15.08
CA GLU A 114 13.36 -1.91 -15.92
C GLU A 114 12.30 -2.68 -16.73
N LYS A 115 11.08 -2.07 -16.86
CA LYS A 115 9.95 -2.40 -17.78
C LYS A 115 8.54 -2.55 -17.15
N LEU A 116 8.32 -2.22 -15.88
CA LEU A 116 6.97 -2.24 -15.29
C LEU A 116 6.44 -0.83 -15.02
N ARG A 117 5.14 -0.60 -15.30
CA ARG A 117 4.46 0.70 -15.06
C ARG A 117 4.40 1.07 -13.57
N PHE A 118 4.35 0.07 -12.70
CA PHE A 118 4.44 0.21 -11.24
C PHE A 118 5.26 -0.95 -10.68
N VAL A 119 6.29 -0.62 -9.91
CA VAL A 119 7.22 -1.57 -9.27
C VAL A 119 7.16 -1.48 -7.75
N GLY A 120 6.10 -0.88 -7.20
CA GLY A 120 5.93 -0.66 -5.77
C GLY A 120 6.29 0.74 -5.31
N GLY A 121 6.47 0.87 -4.00
CA GLY A 121 6.66 2.13 -3.29
C GLY A 121 5.86 2.13 -1.99
N PHE A 122 5.68 3.32 -1.44
CA PHE A 122 4.81 3.52 -0.27
C PHE A 122 3.36 3.49 -0.73
N VAL A 123 2.58 2.58 -0.16
CA VAL A 123 1.15 2.40 -0.47
C VAL A 123 0.35 2.62 0.79
N GLY A 124 -0.70 3.44 0.70
CA GLY A 124 -1.37 3.94 1.88
C GLY A 124 -2.44 4.98 1.58
N TYR A 125 -2.74 5.80 2.58
CA TYR A 125 -3.71 6.88 2.46
C TYR A 125 -3.24 8.17 3.15
N LEU A 126 -3.76 9.28 2.64
CA LEU A 126 -3.83 10.57 3.31
C LEU A 126 -5.29 10.83 3.69
N GLY A 127 -5.53 11.03 4.97
CA GLY A 127 -6.80 11.46 5.51
C GLY A 127 -7.05 12.93 5.22
N TYR A 128 -8.32 13.32 5.16
CA TYR A 128 -8.71 14.68 4.80
C TYR A 128 -8.07 15.73 5.73
N ASP A 129 -8.03 15.46 7.04
CA ASP A 129 -7.56 16.42 8.05
C ASP A 129 -6.07 16.80 7.93
N ILE A 130 -5.28 16.11 7.10
CA ILE A 130 -3.91 16.54 6.78
C ILE A 130 -3.85 17.94 6.18
N ILE A 131 -4.91 18.37 5.48
CA ILE A 131 -4.98 19.71 4.90
C ILE A 131 -4.79 20.81 5.98
N ARG A 132 -5.09 20.52 7.25
CA ARG A 132 -4.95 21.46 8.38
C ARG A 132 -3.51 21.89 8.67
N PHE A 133 -2.52 21.13 8.18
CA PHE A 133 -1.11 21.53 8.27
C PHE A 133 -0.73 22.60 7.24
N TYR A 134 -1.55 22.78 6.21
CA TYR A 134 -1.26 23.68 5.09
C TYR A 134 -2.23 24.85 4.99
N GLU A 135 -3.47 24.65 5.41
CA GLU A 135 -4.53 25.65 5.31
C GLU A 135 -5.25 25.84 6.65
N PRO A 136 -5.60 27.09 7.03
CA PRO A 136 -6.34 27.37 8.25
C PRO A 136 -7.81 26.96 8.10
N ILE A 137 -8.13 25.67 8.31
CA ILE A 137 -9.49 25.15 8.17
C ILE A 137 -10.23 25.13 9.51
N GLY A 138 -10.97 26.21 9.78
CA GLY A 138 -12.00 26.25 10.81
C GLY A 138 -11.57 25.71 12.18
N LYS A 139 -12.54 25.26 12.98
CA LYS A 139 -12.26 24.58 14.26
C LYS A 139 -12.20 23.08 14.05
N ASP A 140 -11.47 22.39 14.92
CA ASP A 140 -11.45 20.94 14.95
C ASP A 140 -12.83 20.40 15.33
N LEU A 141 -13.27 19.40 14.56
CA LEU A 141 -14.45 18.63 14.86
C LEU A 141 -14.05 17.42 15.72
N GLN A 142 -15.04 16.83 16.39
CA GLN A 142 -14.82 15.61 17.15
C GLN A 142 -14.35 14.47 16.23
N ASP A 143 -13.20 13.87 16.56
CA ASP A 143 -12.73 12.65 15.90
C ASP A 143 -13.52 11.43 16.44
N ASN A 144 -14.37 10.88 15.58
CA ASN A 144 -15.18 9.71 15.89
C ASN A 144 -14.63 8.41 15.28
N LEU A 145 -13.59 8.50 14.45
CA LEU A 145 -13.03 7.35 13.73
C LEU A 145 -11.80 6.77 14.43
N ASP A 146 -11.07 7.60 15.19
CA ASP A 146 -9.83 7.20 15.89
C ASP A 146 -8.82 6.51 14.94
N THR A 147 -8.75 7.01 13.71
CA THR A 147 -7.84 6.53 12.67
C THR A 147 -6.62 7.44 12.56
N PHE A 148 -5.49 6.91 12.09
CA PHE A 148 -4.35 7.75 11.70
C PHE A 148 -4.74 8.72 10.57
N ASP A 149 -4.16 9.91 10.59
CA ASP A 149 -4.38 10.94 9.56
C ASP A 149 -3.59 10.62 8.28
N SER A 150 -2.48 9.90 8.38
CA SER A 150 -1.88 9.17 7.25
C SER A 150 -1.38 7.80 7.66
N TYR A 151 -1.33 6.89 6.70
CA TYR A 151 -0.80 5.56 6.91
C TYR A 151 -0.25 5.01 5.59
N PHE A 152 1.06 4.79 5.52
CA PHE A 152 1.72 4.14 4.39
C PHE A 152 2.55 2.95 4.81
N ILE A 153 2.66 1.97 3.91
CA ILE A 153 3.58 0.86 4.06
C ILE A 153 4.47 0.72 2.82
N LEU A 154 5.74 0.38 3.06
CA LEU A 154 6.65 -0.12 2.05
C LEU A 154 6.71 -1.65 2.20
N PRO A 155 6.05 -2.43 1.30
CA PRO A 155 5.94 -3.88 1.45
C PRO A 155 7.32 -4.56 1.28
N LYS A 156 7.58 -5.70 1.93
CA LYS A 156 8.73 -6.54 1.57
C LYS A 156 8.49 -7.22 0.24
N PHE A 157 7.30 -7.81 0.09
CA PHE A 157 6.91 -8.58 -1.07
C PHE A 157 5.81 -7.86 -1.83
N LEU A 158 6.00 -7.71 -3.14
CA LEU A 158 4.98 -7.19 -4.06
C LEU A 158 4.69 -8.26 -5.11
N ILE A 159 3.43 -8.62 -5.28
CA ILE A 159 2.97 -9.54 -6.33
C ILE A 159 2.16 -8.72 -7.33
N ILE A 160 2.53 -8.82 -8.60
CA ILE A 160 1.93 -8.10 -9.71
C ILE A 160 1.32 -9.13 -10.64
N PHE A 161 0.01 -9.06 -10.83
CA PHE A 161 -0.71 -9.87 -11.80
C PHE A 161 -0.82 -9.09 -13.11
N ASP A 162 -0.46 -9.68 -14.24
CA ASP A 162 -0.82 -9.19 -15.58
C ASP A 162 -1.90 -10.11 -16.16
N HIS A 163 -3.16 -9.70 -16.04
CA HIS A 163 -4.33 -10.51 -16.41
C HIS A 163 -4.40 -10.81 -17.91
N ILE A 164 -3.82 -9.95 -18.74
CA ILE A 164 -3.80 -10.14 -20.20
C ILE A 164 -2.75 -11.18 -20.57
N LYS A 165 -1.55 -11.08 -19.99
CA LYS A 165 -0.46 -12.03 -20.27
C LYS A 165 -0.56 -13.33 -19.47
N LYS A 166 -1.45 -13.37 -18.48
CA LYS A 166 -1.57 -14.47 -17.50
C LYS A 166 -0.23 -14.76 -16.83
N GLU A 167 0.47 -13.67 -16.48
CA GLU A 167 1.76 -13.70 -15.81
C GLU A 167 1.62 -13.17 -14.38
N ILE A 168 2.39 -13.75 -13.47
CA ILE A 168 2.68 -13.15 -12.18
C ILE A 168 4.16 -12.73 -12.17
N GLU A 169 4.40 -11.50 -11.78
CA GLU A 169 5.71 -11.01 -11.40
C GLU A 169 5.75 -10.75 -9.90
N VAL A 170 6.66 -11.44 -9.21
CA VAL A 170 6.85 -11.30 -7.78
C VAL A 170 8.14 -10.53 -7.55
N LEU A 171 8.07 -9.52 -6.70
CA LEU A 171 9.19 -8.72 -6.25
C LEU A 171 9.46 -8.92 -4.76
N SER A 172 10.73 -8.85 -4.37
CA SER A 172 11.16 -8.72 -2.96
C SER A 172 12.09 -7.52 -2.83
N PHE A 173 11.72 -6.53 -2.02
CA PHE A 173 12.56 -5.36 -1.77
C PHE A 173 13.62 -5.68 -0.72
N VAL A 174 14.87 -5.53 -1.12
CA VAL A 174 16.05 -5.85 -0.32
C VAL A 174 16.74 -4.55 0.09
N ARG A 175 16.72 -4.25 1.39
CA ARG A 175 17.48 -3.16 1.98
C ARG A 175 18.96 -3.56 2.05
N ILE A 176 19.85 -2.62 1.74
CA ILE A 176 21.29 -2.79 1.87
C ILE A 176 21.77 -1.81 2.94
N ASP A 177 22.05 -2.36 4.12
CA ASP A 177 22.50 -1.62 5.31
C ASP A 177 23.89 -2.08 5.80
N SER A 178 24.42 -3.14 5.19
CA SER A 178 25.62 -3.84 5.64
C SER A 178 26.26 -4.64 4.50
N ASN A 179 26.87 -5.80 4.78
CA ASN A 179 27.61 -6.58 3.79
C ASN A 179 26.69 -7.12 2.68
N ALA A 180 26.74 -6.49 1.51
CA ALA A 180 25.92 -6.83 0.35
C ALA A 180 26.02 -8.30 -0.10
N LYS A 181 27.17 -8.98 0.12
CA LYS A 181 27.32 -10.41 -0.24
C LYS A 181 26.49 -11.32 0.67
N GLU A 182 26.46 -11.01 1.96
CA GLU A 182 25.69 -11.76 2.96
C GLU A 182 24.19 -11.49 2.81
N ILE A 183 23.83 -10.21 2.65
CA ILE A 183 22.47 -9.78 2.34
C ILE A 183 21.96 -10.52 1.10
N TYR A 184 22.70 -10.50 -0.02
CA TYR A 184 22.30 -11.23 -1.22
C TYR A 184 22.00 -12.70 -0.92
N LYS A 185 22.88 -13.41 -0.21
CA LYS A 185 22.71 -14.84 0.07
C LYS A 185 21.46 -15.10 0.92
N LYS A 186 21.25 -14.33 1.98
CA LYS A 186 20.11 -14.46 2.90
C LYS A 186 18.79 -14.14 2.19
N GLU A 187 18.73 -12.99 1.54
CA GLU A 187 17.54 -12.44 0.91
C GLU A 187 17.13 -13.23 -0.32
N ARG A 188 18.11 -13.76 -1.07
CA ARG A 188 17.85 -14.65 -2.19
C ARG A 188 17.18 -15.94 -1.75
N LEU A 189 17.67 -16.54 -0.67
CA LEU A 189 17.09 -17.77 -0.11
C LEU A 189 15.68 -17.52 0.43
N GLU A 190 15.46 -16.41 1.13
CA GLU A 190 14.13 -16.01 1.60
C GLU A 190 13.17 -15.84 0.42
N PHE A 191 13.61 -15.17 -0.64
CA PHE A 191 12.80 -14.96 -1.84
C PHE A 191 12.48 -16.28 -2.55
N GLU A 192 13.45 -17.18 -2.74
CA GLU A 192 13.22 -18.51 -3.32
C GLU A 192 12.22 -19.34 -2.51
N ASN A 193 12.30 -19.28 -1.18
CA ASN A 193 11.34 -19.90 -0.28
C ASN A 193 9.95 -19.27 -0.43
N PHE A 194 9.87 -17.95 -0.56
CA PHE A 194 8.62 -17.23 -0.75
C PHE A 194 7.92 -17.62 -2.06
N ILE A 195 8.65 -17.61 -3.18
CA ILE A 195 8.11 -18.06 -4.46
C ILE A 195 7.68 -19.53 -4.41
N SER A 196 8.48 -20.39 -3.76
CA SER A 196 8.14 -21.79 -3.61
C SER A 196 6.81 -21.99 -2.87
N LYS A 197 6.49 -21.15 -1.88
CA LYS A 197 5.18 -21.13 -1.20
C LYS A 197 4.05 -20.73 -2.15
N ILE A 198 4.26 -19.72 -2.99
CA ILE A 198 3.27 -19.29 -3.99
C ILE A 198 3.01 -20.40 -5.02
N ILE A 199 4.06 -21.00 -5.60
CA ILE A 199 3.90 -22.03 -6.63
C ILE A 199 3.22 -23.29 -6.07
N LYS A 200 3.53 -23.66 -4.83
CA LYS A 200 2.97 -24.85 -4.17
C LYS A 200 1.63 -24.58 -3.48
N CYS A 201 1.10 -23.36 -3.53
CA CYS A 201 -0.12 -23.03 -2.81
C CYS A 201 -1.29 -23.86 -3.35
N LYS A 202 -2.13 -24.36 -2.44
CA LYS A 202 -3.39 -25.04 -2.76
C LYS A 202 -4.51 -24.23 -2.13
N PHE A 203 -5.45 -23.78 -2.96
CA PHE A 203 -6.61 -23.04 -2.47
C PHE A 203 -7.72 -24.02 -2.11
N SER A 204 -8.18 -23.97 -0.86
CA SER A 204 -9.46 -24.55 -0.45
C SER A 204 -10.35 -23.41 0.01
N LEU A 205 -10.92 -22.70 -0.97
CA LEU A 205 -11.94 -21.69 -0.73
C LEU A 205 -13.29 -22.34 -0.91
N LYS A 206 -14.06 -22.44 0.18
CA LYS A 206 -15.47 -22.82 0.06
C LYS A 206 -16.25 -21.63 -0.50
N PRO A 207 -17.14 -21.84 -1.48
CA PRO A 207 -18.03 -20.78 -1.94
C PRO A 207 -18.79 -20.18 -0.76
N LEU A 208 -18.88 -18.86 -0.71
CA LEU A 208 -19.70 -18.19 0.27
C LEU A 208 -21.17 -18.34 -0.12
N LEU A 209 -21.98 -18.88 0.78
CA LEU A 209 -23.43 -18.90 0.61
C LEU A 209 -23.99 -17.53 0.99
N PHE A 210 -24.73 -16.91 0.07
CA PHE A 210 -25.38 -15.62 0.33
C PHE A 210 -26.38 -15.74 1.48
N LYS A 211 -26.16 -14.99 2.56
CA LYS A 211 -27.14 -14.77 3.62
C LYS A 211 -27.55 -13.30 3.59
N LYS A 212 -28.81 -13.01 3.25
CA LYS A 212 -29.35 -11.65 3.34
C LYS A 212 -29.45 -11.24 4.81
N LYS A 213 -28.45 -10.51 5.31
CA LYS A 213 -28.51 -9.84 6.61
C LYS A 213 -29.01 -8.42 6.40
N LYS A 214 -30.16 -8.06 7.00
CA LYS A 214 -30.58 -6.64 7.04
C LYS A 214 -29.59 -5.88 7.92
N LEU A 215 -28.79 -5.01 7.32
CA LEU A 215 -27.95 -4.07 8.05
C LEU A 215 -28.81 -2.89 8.50
N LYS A 216 -28.73 -2.53 9.79
CA LYS A 216 -29.30 -1.27 10.29
C LYS A 216 -28.26 -0.18 10.04
N ILE A 217 -28.51 0.66 9.03
CA ILE A 217 -27.67 1.81 8.70
C ILE A 217 -28.35 3.06 9.26
N THR A 218 -27.59 3.87 9.99
CA THR A 218 -28.07 5.14 10.57
C THR A 218 -27.21 6.29 10.07
N SER A 219 -27.84 7.39 9.68
CA SER A 219 -27.13 8.62 9.30
C SER A 219 -26.59 9.33 10.54
N ASN A 220 -25.37 9.85 10.46
CA ASN A 220 -24.83 10.81 11.44
C ASN A 220 -25.36 12.25 11.22
N PHE A 221 -26.09 12.49 10.13
CA PHE A 221 -26.62 13.80 9.76
C PHE A 221 -28.15 13.75 9.65
N ARG A 222 -28.86 14.52 10.48
CA ARG A 222 -30.32 14.59 10.44
C ARG A 222 -30.78 15.30 9.16
N LYS A 223 -31.85 14.79 8.52
CA LYS A 223 -32.39 15.36 7.27
C LYS A 223 -32.61 16.87 7.32
N LYS A 224 -33.20 17.37 8.41
CA LYS A 224 -33.44 18.81 8.59
C LYS A 224 -32.14 19.63 8.61
N ASP A 225 -31.09 19.11 9.26
CA ASP A 225 -29.81 19.79 9.41
C ASP A 225 -29.04 19.75 8.07
N PHE A 226 -29.14 18.65 7.32
CA PHE A 226 -28.57 18.52 5.97
C PHE A 226 -29.22 19.51 4.98
N LEU A 227 -30.56 19.60 4.95
CA LEU A 227 -31.27 20.53 4.08
C LEU A 227 -30.92 21.99 4.40
N TYR A 228 -30.76 22.30 5.69
CA TYR A 228 -30.29 23.61 6.12
C TYR A 228 -28.86 23.90 5.63
N ALA A 229 -27.93 22.94 5.76
CA ALA A 229 -26.56 23.09 5.26
C ALA A 229 -26.51 23.30 3.74
N VAL A 230 -27.30 22.54 2.97
CA VAL A 230 -27.42 22.71 1.51
C VAL A 230 -27.93 24.10 1.14
N LYS A 231 -28.95 24.62 1.87
CA LYS A 231 -29.44 25.98 1.64
C LYS A 231 -28.34 27.01 1.88
N LYS A 232 -27.59 26.88 2.98
CA LYS A 232 -26.46 27.78 3.31
C LYS A 232 -25.38 27.77 2.22
N ILE A 233 -25.02 26.60 1.70
CA ILE A 233 -24.06 26.47 0.58
C ILE A 233 -24.60 27.18 -0.67
N LYS A 234 -25.87 26.99 -1.01
CA LYS A 234 -26.49 27.68 -2.16
C LYS A 234 -26.51 29.20 -2.01
N ASP A 235 -26.77 29.69 -0.80
CA ASP A 235 -26.75 31.13 -0.52
C ASP A 235 -25.32 31.69 -0.64
N ASN A 236 -24.29 30.97 -0.17
CA ASN A 236 -22.89 31.33 -0.39
C ASN A 236 -22.51 31.38 -1.88
N ILE A 237 -22.99 30.42 -2.69
CA ILE A 237 -22.77 30.43 -4.15
C ILE A 237 -23.40 31.66 -4.79
N LYS A 238 -24.65 31.99 -4.44
CA LYS A 238 -25.35 33.17 -4.98
C LYS A 238 -24.66 34.48 -4.61
N ASN A 239 -24.07 34.54 -3.42
CA ASN A 239 -23.35 35.71 -2.93
C ASN A 239 -21.92 35.82 -3.51
N GLY A 240 -21.47 34.84 -4.28
CA GLY A 240 -20.15 34.84 -4.92
C GLY A 240 -18.99 34.39 -4.02
N GLU A 241 -19.29 33.80 -2.85
CA GLU A 241 -18.26 33.32 -1.91
C GLU A 241 -17.53 32.06 -2.42
N ILE A 242 -18.27 31.16 -3.08
CA ILE A 242 -17.78 29.88 -3.62
C ILE A 242 -18.47 29.52 -4.93
N ILE A 243 -17.88 28.63 -5.71
CA ILE A 243 -18.47 28.12 -6.97
C ILE A 243 -19.27 26.83 -6.73
N GLN A 244 -18.75 25.92 -5.88
CA GLN A 244 -19.37 24.64 -5.52
C GLN A 244 -18.84 24.14 -4.16
N ALA A 245 -19.66 23.41 -3.41
CA ALA A 245 -19.31 22.64 -2.21
C ALA A 245 -20.35 21.54 -1.93
#